data_AF-A0A6C0JXA2-F1
#
_entry.id   AF-A0A6C0JXA2-F1
#
_cell.length_a   1.000
_cell.length_b   1.000
_cell.length_c   1.000
_cell.angle_alpha   90.00
_cell.angle_beta   90.00
_cell.angle_gamma   90.00
#
_symmetry.space_group_name_H-M   'P 1'
#
loop_
_entity.id
_entity.type
_entity.pdbx_description
1 polymer ?
#
loop_
_entity_poly.entity_id
_entity_poly.type
_entity_poly.pdbx_seq_one_letter_code
_entity_poly.pdbx_strand_id
1 'polypeptide(L)'
;MHITTYIGIVHLGGIILENLYGFIFPPFIFLDNIYAITFISIPFSWILCKDECIISYIVKKWNDPTYIMGTNPADASDIPVIFTNAIISYWTFHINTFVRIWSIYIVNTRTCHIPNYVFGPSILLYLVYVNDIQHEWNYRKRAYPLFQLTAFIYFGWFLCIIIGFI
;
A
#
# COMPACT_ATOMS: atom_id res chain seq x y z
N MET A 1 -10.92 17.23 -20.13
CA MET A 1 -10.39 16.05 -19.41
C MET A 1 -10.22 16.47 -17.95
N HIS A 2 -10.94 15.85 -17.01
CA HIS A 2 -10.97 16.30 -15.62
C HIS A 2 -9.63 16.00 -14.92
N ILE A 3 -9.14 16.91 -14.08
CA ILE A 3 -7.86 16.79 -13.33
C ILE A 3 -7.75 15.46 -12.55
N THR A 4 -8.89 14.95 -12.10
CA THR A 4 -9.03 13.66 -11.41
C THR A 4 -8.56 12.48 -12.25
N THR A 5 -8.79 12.49 -13.56
CA THR A 5 -8.33 11.44 -14.49
C THR A 5 -6.80 11.37 -14.56
N TYR A 6 -6.12 12.52 -14.56
CA TYR A 6 -4.66 12.56 -14.56
C TYR A 6 -4.08 12.07 -13.24
N ILE A 7 -4.67 12.46 -12.11
CA ILE A 7 -4.27 11.95 -10.79
C ILE A 7 -4.39 10.43 -10.76
N GLY A 8 -5.47 9.88 -11.33
CA GLY A 8 -5.67 8.45 -11.45
C GLY A 8 -4.62 7.70 -12.25
N ILE A 9 -4.28 8.22 -13.42
CA ILE A 9 -3.24 7.63 -14.28
C ILE A 9 -1.89 7.67 -13.56
N VAL A 10 -1.56 8.78 -12.89
CA VAL A 10 -0.31 8.91 -12.12
C VAL A 10 -0.31 7.96 -10.93
N HIS A 11 -1.43 7.82 -10.22
CA HIS A 11 -1.56 6.90 -9.09
C HIS A 11 -1.37 5.44 -9.53
N LEU A 12 -2.06 5.03 -10.60
CA LEU A 12 -1.90 3.69 -11.18
C LEU A 12 -0.47 3.44 -11.69
N GLY A 13 0.12 4.42 -12.38
CA GLY A 13 1.51 4.34 -12.84
C GLY A 13 2.50 4.21 -11.68
N GLY A 14 2.26 4.93 -10.59
CA GLY A 14 3.03 4.82 -9.34
C GLY A 14 2.95 3.43 -8.74
N ILE A 15 1.74 2.85 -8.63
CA ILE A 15 1.54 1.48 -8.13
C ILE A 15 2.30 0.46 -8.98
N ILE A 16 2.20 0.57 -10.31
CA ILE A 16 2.89 -0.34 -11.24
C ILE A 16 4.40 -0.22 -11.08
N LEU A 17 4.92 1.00 -11.06
CA LEU A 17 6.35 1.27 -10.94
C LEU A 17 6.90 0.79 -9.59
N GLU A 18 6.15 0.95 -8.50
CA GLU A 18 6.52 0.45 -7.19
C GLU A 18 6.51 -1.09 -7.16
N ASN A 19 5.52 -1.75 -7.77
CA ASN A 19 5.50 -3.22 -7.82
C ASN A 19 6.66 -3.78 -8.65
N LEU A 20 7.12 -3.08 -9.68
CA LEU A 20 8.17 -3.53 -10.59
C LEU A 20 9.57 -2.99 -10.25
N TYR A 21 9.71 -2.19 -9.20
CA TYR A 21 10.93 -1.43 -8.93
C TYR A 21 12.21 -2.31 -8.89
N GLY A 22 12.18 -3.40 -8.13
CA GLY A 22 13.32 -4.31 -7.97
C GLY A 22 13.74 -5.03 -9.26
N PHE A 23 12.83 -5.14 -10.23
CA PHE A 23 13.09 -5.78 -11.52
C PHE A 23 13.68 -4.81 -12.56
N ILE A 24 13.33 -3.51 -12.48
CA ILE A 24 13.64 -2.53 -13.53
C ILE A 24 14.86 -1.69 -13.15
N PHE A 25 14.94 -1.23 -11.90
CA PHE A 25 15.96 -0.26 -11.50
C PHE A 25 17.25 -0.97 -11.06
N PRO A 26 18.44 -0.46 -11.42
CA PRO A 26 19.70 -0.96 -10.90
C PRO A 26 19.85 -0.71 -9.39
N PRO A 27 20.79 -1.39 -8.70
CA PRO A 27 21.01 -1.21 -7.27
C PRO A 27 21.41 0.23 -6.93
N PHE A 28 20.71 0.83 -5.98
CA PHE A 28 21.04 2.15 -5.46
C PHE A 28 20.58 2.27 -4.01
N ILE A 29 21.52 2.23 -3.06
CA ILE A 29 21.28 2.05 -1.62
C ILE A 29 20.21 3.00 -1.08
N PHE A 30 20.29 4.29 -1.41
CA PHE A 30 19.33 5.27 -0.90
C PHE A 30 17.89 5.02 -1.40
N LEU A 31 17.70 4.77 -2.70
CA LEU A 31 16.38 4.51 -3.25
C LEU A 31 15.84 3.13 -2.84
N ASP A 32 16.72 2.16 -2.69
CA ASP A 32 16.37 0.82 -2.21
C ASP A 32 15.89 0.83 -0.76
N ASN A 33 16.51 1.65 0.10
CA ASN A 33 16.04 1.89 1.46
C ASN A 33 14.69 2.61 1.48
N ILE A 34 14.51 3.64 0.64
CA ILE A 34 13.19 4.29 0.47
C ILE A 34 12.15 3.27 0.02
N TYR A 35 12.49 2.42 -0.93
CA TYR A 35 11.61 1.38 -1.42
C TYR A 35 11.19 0.38 -0.32
N ALA A 36 12.15 -0.05 0.52
CA ALA A 36 11.85 -0.90 1.66
C ALA A 36 10.91 -0.20 2.66
N ILE A 37 11.11 1.11 2.88
CA ILE A 37 10.22 1.90 3.72
C ILE A 37 8.82 1.99 3.12
N THR A 38 8.69 2.27 1.82
CA THR A 38 7.38 2.38 1.17
C THR A 38 6.65 1.05 1.15
N PHE A 39 7.37 -0.07 0.93
CA PHE A 39 6.82 -1.42 0.99
C PHE A 39 6.04 -1.66 2.30
N ILE A 40 6.67 -1.30 3.42
CA ILE A 40 6.09 -1.45 4.75
C ILE A 40 5.02 -0.39 5.00
N SER A 41 5.22 0.87 4.59
CA SER A 41 4.31 1.97 4.93
C SER A 41 2.95 1.89 4.25
N ILE A 42 2.82 1.22 3.09
CA ILE A 42 1.55 1.18 2.34
C ILE A 42 0.39 0.53 3.12
N PRO A 43 0.48 -0.72 3.61
CA PRO A 43 -0.62 -1.30 4.39
C PRO A 43 -0.93 -0.48 5.66
N PHE A 44 0.06 0.21 6.24
CA PHE A 44 -0.18 1.13 7.36
C PHE A 44 -0.94 2.38 6.94
N SER A 45 -0.61 2.96 5.79
CA SER A 45 -1.31 4.13 5.28
C SER A 45 -2.81 3.84 5.12
N TRP A 46 -3.17 2.64 4.67
CA TRP A 46 -4.58 2.23 4.53
C TRP A 46 -5.29 2.11 5.87
N ILE A 47 -4.64 1.49 6.87
CA ILE A 47 -5.22 1.32 8.21
C ILE A 47 -5.36 2.66 8.94
N LEU A 48 -4.36 3.54 8.81
CA LEU A 48 -4.36 4.87 9.41
C LEU A 48 -5.40 5.77 8.73
N CYS A 49 -5.58 5.63 7.42
CA CYS A 49 -6.51 6.43 6.63
C CYS A 49 -7.88 5.76 6.43
N LYS A 50 -8.30 4.85 7.33
CA LYS A 50 -9.63 4.22 7.33
C LYS A 50 -10.02 3.58 5.99
N ASP A 51 -9.14 2.72 5.50
CA ASP A 51 -9.22 1.97 4.25
C ASP A 51 -9.00 2.76 2.96
N GLU A 52 -8.58 4.01 3.06
CA GLU A 52 -8.46 4.91 1.92
C GLU A 52 -6.99 5.27 1.65
N CYS A 53 -6.57 5.34 0.38
CA CYS A 53 -5.29 5.94 0.04
C CYS A 53 -5.37 7.47 0.25
N ILE A 54 -4.30 8.08 0.76
CA ILE A 54 -4.25 9.53 0.98
C ILE A 54 -4.52 10.32 -0.31
N ILE A 55 -4.09 9.80 -1.46
CA ILE A 55 -4.34 10.41 -2.78
C ILE A 55 -5.84 10.39 -3.09
N SER A 56 -6.49 9.25 -2.91
CA SER A 56 -7.94 9.10 -3.11
C SER A 56 -8.74 10.02 -2.17
N TYR A 57 -8.31 10.14 -0.91
CA TYR A 57 -8.89 11.09 0.05
C TYR A 57 -8.77 12.53 -0.44
N ILE A 58 -7.60 12.97 -0.90
CA ILE A 58 -7.38 14.33 -1.41
C ILE A 58 -8.30 14.61 -2.60
N VAL A 59 -8.42 13.66 -3.54
CA VAL A 59 -9.31 13.79 -4.70
C VAL A 59 -10.77 13.94 -4.28
N LYS A 60 -11.26 13.10 -3.36
CA LYS A 60 -12.64 13.19 -2.87
C LYS A 60 -12.90 14.46 -2.10
N LYS A 61 -11.95 14.90 -1.26
CA LYS A 61 -12.06 16.15 -0.51
C LYS A 61 -12.05 17.38 -1.42
N TRP A 62 -11.34 17.31 -2.54
CA TRP A 62 -11.34 18.34 -3.58
C TRP A 62 -12.70 18.42 -4.30
N ASN A 63 -13.31 17.27 -4.58
CA ASN A 63 -14.62 17.20 -5.24
C ASN A 63 -15.80 17.49 -4.29
N ASP A 64 -15.67 17.13 -3.02
CA ASP A 64 -16.64 17.37 -1.96
C ASP A 64 -15.92 17.82 -0.66
N PRO A 65 -15.95 19.12 -0.33
CA PRO A 65 -15.36 19.65 0.89
C PRO A 65 -15.96 19.08 2.17
N THR A 66 -17.15 18.50 2.14
CA THR A 66 -17.80 17.87 3.30
C THR A 66 -17.38 16.41 3.50
N TYR A 67 -16.65 15.82 2.55
CA TYR A 67 -16.18 14.45 2.62
C TYR A 67 -15.33 14.19 3.88
N ILE A 68 -15.63 13.11 4.58
CA ILE A 68 -14.90 12.65 5.77
C ILE A 68 -14.12 11.39 5.37
N MET A 69 -12.83 11.33 5.70
CA MET A 69 -11.96 10.20 5.36
C MET A 69 -12.56 8.87 5.80
N GLY A 70 -12.55 7.89 4.89
CA GLY A 70 -13.04 6.54 5.15
C GLY A 70 -14.56 6.36 5.19
N THR A 71 -15.35 7.37 4.78
CA THR A 71 -16.81 7.17 4.62
C THR A 71 -17.15 6.34 3.39
N ASN A 72 -16.35 6.42 2.33
CA ASN A 72 -16.51 5.58 1.13
C ASN A 72 -15.16 5.09 0.56
N PRO A 73 -14.43 4.21 1.28
CA PRO A 73 -13.08 3.79 0.88
C PRO A 73 -13.06 2.89 -0.36
N ALA A 74 -14.17 2.19 -0.66
CA ALA A 74 -14.29 1.34 -1.84
C ALA A 74 -14.46 2.13 -3.14
N ASP A 75 -14.84 3.42 -3.04
CA ASP A 75 -14.88 4.31 -4.18
C ASP A 75 -13.46 4.69 -4.62
N ALA A 76 -12.92 3.93 -5.56
CA ALA A 76 -11.66 4.25 -6.25
C ALA A 76 -11.93 5.21 -7.42
N SER A 77 -12.75 6.24 -7.24
CA SER A 77 -13.09 7.25 -8.27
C SER A 77 -11.86 7.97 -8.82
N ASP A 78 -10.72 7.87 -8.15
CA ASP A 78 -9.42 8.29 -8.64
C ASP A 78 -8.80 7.28 -9.63
N ILE A 79 -9.00 5.97 -9.54
CA ILE A 79 -8.37 5.00 -10.46
C ILE A 79 -9.35 4.68 -11.62
N PRO A 80 -8.99 4.98 -12.89
CA PRO A 80 -9.92 4.82 -14.01
C PRO A 80 -10.27 3.34 -14.22
N VAL A 81 -11.52 2.96 -13.92
CA VAL A 81 -12.32 1.89 -14.56
C VAL A 81 -11.80 0.43 -14.47
N ILE A 82 -10.53 0.19 -14.14
CA ILE A 82 -9.90 -1.16 -14.15
C ILE A 82 -10.53 -2.10 -13.11
N PHE A 83 -11.09 -1.56 -12.04
CA PHE A 83 -11.69 -2.34 -10.96
C PHE A 83 -13.20 -2.58 -11.10
N THR A 84 -13.81 -2.25 -12.24
CA THR A 84 -15.26 -2.46 -12.46
C THR A 84 -15.67 -3.94 -12.52
N ASN A 85 -14.73 -4.86 -12.76
CA ASN A 85 -14.96 -6.31 -12.71
C ASN A 85 -14.30 -6.91 -11.45
N ALA A 86 -15.10 -7.46 -10.55
CA ALA A 86 -14.65 -7.99 -9.27
C ALA A 86 -13.63 -9.14 -9.38
N ILE A 87 -13.77 -10.01 -10.40
CA ILE A 87 -12.84 -11.14 -10.62
C ILE A 87 -11.49 -10.62 -11.13
N ILE A 88 -11.51 -9.69 -12.09
CA ILE A 88 -10.27 -9.10 -12.62
C ILE A 88 -9.57 -8.29 -11.52
N SER A 89 -10.33 -7.55 -10.72
CA SER A 89 -9.86 -6.84 -9.53
C SER A 89 -9.14 -7.80 -8.57
N TYR A 90 -9.78 -8.90 -8.21
CA TYR A 90 -9.23 -9.92 -7.32
C TYR A 90 -7.85 -10.43 -7.77
N TRP A 91 -7.77 -10.91 -9.01
CA TRP A 91 -6.54 -11.45 -9.56
C TRP A 91 -5.46 -10.39 -9.68
N THR A 92 -5.83 -9.17 -10.08
CA THR A 92 -4.90 -8.04 -10.18
C THR A 92 -4.27 -7.73 -8.82
N PHE A 93 -5.05 -7.70 -7.74
CA PHE A 93 -4.51 -7.48 -6.39
C PHE A 93 -3.56 -8.59 -5.95
N HIS A 94 -3.89 -9.87 -6.18
CA HIS A 94 -3.05 -10.99 -5.78
C HIS A 94 -1.75 -11.05 -6.58
N ILE A 95 -1.83 -10.86 -7.91
CA ILE A 95 -0.65 -10.80 -8.79
C ILE A 95 0.24 -9.61 -8.38
N ASN A 96 -0.33 -8.43 -8.15
CA ASN A 96 0.43 -7.27 -7.69
C ASN A 96 1.13 -7.53 -6.35
N THR A 97 0.43 -8.16 -5.39
CA THR A 97 1.02 -8.53 -4.10
C THR A 97 2.22 -9.46 -4.28
N PHE A 98 2.04 -10.49 -5.10
CA PHE A 98 3.10 -11.45 -5.39
C PHE A 98 4.31 -10.79 -6.06
N VAL A 99 4.08 -9.99 -7.11
CA VAL A 99 5.13 -9.25 -7.82
C VAL A 99 5.87 -8.32 -6.85
N ARG A 100 5.14 -7.62 -5.97
CA ARG A 100 5.72 -6.71 -4.99
C ARG A 100 6.58 -7.43 -3.95
N ILE A 101 6.17 -8.63 -3.50
CA ILE A 101 6.97 -9.48 -2.59
C ILE A 101 8.31 -9.87 -3.24
N TRP A 102 8.30 -10.24 -4.51
CA TRP A 102 9.54 -10.56 -5.23
C TRP A 102 10.39 -9.33 -5.49
N SER A 103 9.78 -8.19 -5.80
CA SER A 103 10.49 -6.93 -5.95
C SER A 103 11.23 -6.53 -4.67
N ILE A 104 10.57 -6.59 -3.50
CA ILE A 104 11.26 -6.30 -2.22
C ILE A 104 12.31 -7.35 -1.88
N TYR A 105 12.11 -8.62 -2.23
CA TYR A 105 13.13 -9.65 -2.06
C TYR A 105 14.40 -9.34 -2.87
N ILE A 106 14.25 -8.91 -4.12
CA ILE A 106 15.39 -8.51 -4.98
C ILE A 106 16.10 -7.28 -4.39
N VAL A 107 15.33 -6.25 -4.00
CA VAL A 107 15.90 -5.04 -3.40
C VAL A 107 16.62 -5.35 -2.09
N ASN A 108 16.04 -6.20 -1.25
CA ASN A 108 16.63 -6.57 0.02
C ASN A 108 17.91 -7.39 -0.13
N THR A 109 17.97 -8.31 -1.10
CA THR A 109 19.15 -9.15 -1.33
C THR A 109 20.33 -8.38 -1.93
N ARG A 110 20.07 -7.30 -2.68
CA ARG A 110 21.13 -6.54 -3.37
C ARG A 110 21.72 -5.38 -2.56
N THR A 111 20.98 -4.77 -1.64
CA THR A 111 21.42 -3.56 -0.92
C THR A 111 21.03 -3.52 0.55
N CYS A 112 19.74 -3.73 0.90
CA CYS A 112 19.28 -3.43 2.26
C CYS A 112 19.72 -4.47 3.31
N HIS A 113 19.79 -5.75 2.94
CA HIS A 113 20.14 -6.86 3.84
C HIS A 113 19.35 -6.93 5.16
N ILE A 114 18.12 -6.41 5.16
CA ILE A 114 17.21 -6.45 6.31
C ILE A 114 16.77 -7.91 6.52
N PRO A 115 16.72 -8.42 7.76
CA PRO A 115 16.26 -9.79 8.00
C PRO A 115 14.87 -10.04 7.42
N ASN A 116 14.70 -11.09 6.63
CA ASN A 116 13.46 -11.33 5.86
C ASN A 116 12.19 -11.41 6.73
N TYR A 117 12.31 -11.82 8.00
CA TYR A 117 11.17 -11.88 8.93
C TYR A 117 10.57 -10.50 9.22
N VAL A 118 11.32 -9.41 9.00
CA VAL A 118 10.84 -8.03 9.18
C VAL A 118 9.70 -7.73 8.20
N PHE A 119 9.73 -8.25 6.98
CA PHE A 119 8.69 -8.02 5.96
C PHE A 119 7.45 -8.89 6.15
N GLY A 120 7.58 -10.01 6.87
CA GLY A 120 6.51 -11.00 7.06
C GLY A 120 5.19 -10.40 7.59
N PRO A 121 5.20 -9.59 8.67
CA PRO A 121 3.99 -8.95 9.18
C PRO A 121 3.32 -8.01 8.16
N SER A 122 4.08 -7.23 7.39
CA SER A 122 3.53 -6.37 6.34
C SER A 122 2.85 -7.17 5.22
N ILE A 123 3.46 -8.28 4.80
CA ILE A 123 2.89 -9.19 3.80
C ILE A 123 1.58 -9.80 4.32
N LEU A 124 1.59 -10.34 5.54
CA LEU A 124 0.40 -10.94 6.14
C LEU A 124 -0.72 -9.90 6.29
N LEU A 125 -0.39 -8.71 6.75
CA LEU A 125 -1.33 -7.60 6.89
C LEU A 125 -1.97 -7.24 5.56
N TYR A 126 -1.17 -7.15 4.49
CA TYR A 126 -1.67 -6.89 3.15
C TYR A 126 -2.65 -7.98 2.68
N LEU A 127 -2.30 -9.25 2.85
CA LEU A 127 -3.15 -10.38 2.45
C LEU A 127 -4.46 -10.43 3.26
N VAL A 128 -4.40 -10.23 4.57
CA VAL A 128 -5.58 -10.21 5.45
C VAL A 128 -6.48 -9.03 5.08
N TYR A 129 -5.89 -7.85 4.87
CA TYR A 129 -6.61 -6.64 4.53
C TYR A 129 -7.35 -6.75 3.20
N VAL A 130 -6.69 -7.26 2.14
CA VAL A 130 -7.31 -7.48 0.83
C VAL A 130 -8.47 -8.48 0.94
N ASN A 131 -8.29 -9.57 1.68
CA ASN A 131 -9.36 -10.56 1.88
C ASN A 131 -10.55 -10.00 2.68
N ASP A 132 -10.32 -9.20 3.73
CA ASP A 132 -11.37 -8.58 4.55
C ASP A 132 -12.19 -7.55 3.76
N ILE A 133 -11.57 -6.82 2.82
CA ILE A 133 -12.28 -5.95 1.89
C ILE A 133 -13.12 -6.76 0.92
N GLN A 134 -12.51 -7.73 0.24
CA GLN A 134 -13.16 -8.46 -0.84
C GLN A 134 -14.36 -9.28 -0.36
N HIS A 135 -14.25 -9.92 0.80
CA HIS A 135 -15.33 -10.74 1.35
C HIS A 135 -16.27 -9.94 2.26
N GLU A 136 -16.09 -8.61 2.33
CA GLU A 136 -16.89 -7.70 3.14
C GLU A 136 -17.05 -8.14 4.60
N TRP A 137 -16.03 -8.82 5.15
CA TRP A 137 -16.07 -9.31 6.53
C TRP A 137 -16.08 -8.17 7.54
N ASN A 138 -15.48 -7.02 7.18
CA ASN A 138 -15.44 -5.80 7.99
C ASN A 138 -14.84 -6.00 9.40
N TYR A 139 -14.00 -7.04 9.63
CA TYR A 139 -13.38 -7.29 10.94
C TYR A 139 -12.46 -6.13 11.34
N ARG A 140 -11.74 -5.57 10.36
CA ARG A 140 -10.89 -4.39 10.55
C ARG A 140 -11.66 -3.21 11.13
N LYS A 141 -12.94 -3.04 10.76
CA LYS A 141 -13.77 -1.91 11.20
C LYS A 141 -14.07 -1.93 12.70
N ARG A 142 -14.25 -3.13 13.26
CA ARG A 142 -14.54 -3.32 14.69
C ARG A 142 -13.31 -3.16 15.56
N ALA A 143 -12.13 -3.45 15.02
CA ALA A 143 -10.86 -3.43 15.74
C ALA A 143 -9.92 -2.30 15.29
N TYR A 144 -10.43 -1.29 14.57
CA TYR A 144 -9.62 -0.21 13.98
C TYR A 144 -8.64 0.45 14.96
N PRO A 145 -9.06 0.87 16.17
CA PRO A 145 -8.13 1.50 17.11
C PRO A 145 -6.96 0.58 17.48
N LEU A 146 -7.24 -0.72 17.64
CA LEU A 146 -6.23 -1.72 17.96
C LEU A 146 -5.30 -1.98 16.76
N PHE A 147 -5.86 -2.07 15.54
CA PHE A 147 -5.08 -2.19 14.32
C PHE A 147 -4.17 -0.98 14.10
N GLN A 148 -4.67 0.24 14.33
CA GLN A 148 -3.91 1.49 14.21
C GLN A 148 -2.77 1.57 15.22
N LEU A 149 -3.02 1.18 16.47
CA LEU A 149 -1.97 1.11 17.49
C LEU A 149 -0.90 0.07 17.13
N THR A 150 -1.31 -1.12 16.70
CA THR A 150 -0.40 -2.20 16.31
C THR A 150 0.45 -1.80 15.10
N ALA A 151 -0.20 -1.17 14.11
CA ALA A 151 0.43 -0.58 12.93
C ALA A 151 1.50 0.44 13.31
N PHE A 152 1.17 1.37 14.21
CA PHE A 152 2.08 2.41 14.65
C PHE A 152 3.31 1.83 15.38
N ILE A 153 3.10 0.89 16.30
CA ILE A 153 4.18 0.22 17.04
C ILE A 153 5.12 -0.51 16.08
N TYR A 154 4.56 -1.29 15.15
CA TYR A 154 5.36 -2.06 14.20
C TYR A 154 6.13 -1.15 13.22
N PHE A 155 5.49 -0.09 12.70
CA PHE A 155 6.17 0.86 11.82
C PHE A 155 7.31 1.58 12.55
N GLY A 156 7.09 2.00 13.81
CA GLY A 156 8.13 2.59 14.65
C GLY A 156 9.31 1.63 14.89
N TRP A 157 9.02 0.37 15.24
CA TRP A 157 10.04 -0.67 15.40
C TRP A 157 10.84 -0.89 14.11
N PHE A 158 10.18 -0.94 12.96
CA PHE A 158 10.83 -1.09 11.67
C PHE A 158 11.74 0.09 11.31
N LEU A 159 11.30 1.33 11.58
CA LEU A 159 12.15 2.51 11.37
C LEU A 159 13.42 2.45 12.23
N CYS A 160 13.29 1.99 13.49
CA CYS A 160 14.46 1.76 14.35
C CYS A 160 15.43 0.72 13.76
N ILE A 161 14.89 -0.34 13.15
CA ILE A 161 15.72 -1.32 12.43
C ILE A 161 16.45 -0.64 11.28
N ILE A 162 15.73 0.02 10.37
CA ILE A 162 16.37 0.65 9.19
C ILE A 162 17.42 1.68 9.59
N ILE A 163 17.15 2.52 10.59
CA ILE A 163 18.14 3.50 11.09
C ILE A 163 19.39 2.79 11.64
N GLY A 164 19.26 1.61 12.24
CA GLY A 164 20.39 0.80 12.69
C GLY A 164 21.19 0.12 11.57
N PHE A 165 20.66 0.07 10.34
CA PHE A 165 21.31 -0.49 9.15
C PHE A 165 21.84 0.57 8.17
N ILE A 166 21.51 1.86 8.37
CA ILE A 166 22.05 3.02 7.64
C ILE A 166 23.31 3.53 8.36
#